data_AF-A0A5C6S7P6-F1
#
_entry.id   AF-A0A5C6S7P6-F1
#
_cell.length_a   1.000
_cell.length_b   1.000
_cell.length_c   1.000
_cell.angle_alpha   90.00
_cell.angle_beta   90.00
_cell.angle_gamma   90.00
#
_symmetry.space_group_name_H-M   'P 1'
#
loop_
_entity.id
_entity.type
_entity.pdbx_description
1 polymer ?
#
loop_
_entity_poly.entity_id
_entity_poly.type
_entity_poly.pdbx_seq_one_letter_code
_entity_poly.pdbx_strand_id
1 'polypeptide(L)'
;MRLLFILLLIAVGHAAVADDARPPAGLLWKRSDLPATLPLQLKTPAGQDYVVFLTRPEVTEPEMAAYVRGGSFFRLLVPPGDWRISIASGQQWQGEERLFGPETNWTELSDPLNFMAGNATMNGHVLSIDDAKPEATITVAPRVVCRVPSYQSVKPERRDAPPSPVIRQDRATPYRLDPRDPLAHDRLSDGRLDPRDPLAHDRLSGRLDPRDPLAHDRLARTQRQPRDIVPPQDLSPSALRRGQIRLRSVTCD
;
A
#
# COMPACT_ATOMS: atom_id res chain seq x y z
N MET A 1 13.12 -52.96 50.56
CA MET A 1 12.47 -51.66 50.83
C MET A 1 13.16 -50.44 50.19
N ARG A 2 14.48 -50.46 49.90
CA ARG A 2 15.17 -49.33 49.23
C ARG A 2 14.98 -49.28 47.70
N LEU A 3 14.72 -50.42 47.05
CA LEU A 3 14.55 -50.49 45.59
C LEU A 3 13.20 -49.92 45.10
N LEU A 4 12.15 -50.00 45.94
CA LEU A 4 10.81 -49.53 45.57
C LEU A 4 10.72 -47.99 45.51
N PHE A 5 11.53 -47.30 46.31
CA PHE A 5 11.61 -45.84 46.31
C PHE A 5 12.32 -45.27 45.06
N ILE A 6 13.25 -46.02 44.47
CA ILE A 6 13.96 -45.60 43.25
C ILE A 6 13.03 -45.71 42.04
N LEU A 7 12.18 -46.73 41.99
CA LEU A 7 11.20 -46.91 40.92
C LEU A 7 10.06 -45.88 40.97
N LEU A 8 9.70 -45.39 42.16
CA LEU A 8 8.71 -44.31 42.32
C LEU A 8 9.27 -42.94 41.92
N LEU A 9 10.58 -42.71 42.06
CA LEU A 9 11.23 -41.45 41.68
C LEU A 9 11.48 -41.32 40.16
N ILE A 10 11.56 -42.43 39.41
CA ILE A 10 11.71 -42.40 37.94
C ILE A 10 10.36 -42.09 37.25
N ALA A 11 9.22 -42.30 37.91
CA ALA A 11 7.91 -42.01 37.34
C ALA A 11 7.53 -40.52 37.33
N VAL A 12 8.27 -39.66 38.04
CA VAL A 12 7.93 -38.22 38.21
C VAL A 12 8.66 -37.32 37.19
N GLY A 13 9.46 -37.89 36.28
CA GLY A 13 10.43 -37.15 35.47
C GLY A 13 10.06 -36.76 34.03
N HIS A 14 8.84 -37.01 33.53
CA HIS A 14 8.51 -36.70 32.12
C HIS A 14 7.84 -35.33 31.88
N ALA A 15 7.70 -34.48 32.90
CA ALA A 15 7.23 -33.11 32.70
C ALA A 15 8.39 -32.16 32.34
N ALA A 16 9.12 -32.48 31.27
CA ALA A 16 10.09 -31.59 30.64
C ALA A 16 10.31 -32.15 29.22
N VAL A 17 10.01 -31.49 28.12
CA VAL A 17 9.85 -30.07 27.82
C VAL A 17 8.78 -30.06 26.73
N ALA A 18 7.62 -29.45 26.98
CA ALA A 18 6.77 -29.06 25.86
C ALA A 18 7.48 -27.90 25.17
N ASP A 19 8.44 -28.24 24.31
CA ASP A 19 8.74 -27.42 23.14
C ASP A 19 7.39 -27.06 22.53
N ASP A 20 7.17 -25.80 22.21
CA ASP A 20 5.86 -25.23 21.87
C ASP A 20 5.33 -25.89 20.57
N ALA A 21 4.87 -27.14 20.66
CA ALA A 21 4.44 -27.99 19.54
C ALA A 21 3.13 -27.51 18.92
N ARG A 22 2.63 -26.37 19.42
CA ARG A 22 1.52 -25.63 18.87
C ARG A 22 1.93 -25.04 17.52
N PRO A 23 1.12 -25.20 16.47
CA PRO A 23 1.38 -24.54 15.22
C PRO A 23 1.30 -23.02 15.39
N PRO A 24 1.94 -22.24 14.50
CA PRO A 24 1.69 -20.81 14.44
C PRO A 24 0.20 -20.56 14.17
N ALA A 25 -0.35 -19.49 14.77
CA ALA A 25 -1.71 -19.07 14.46
C ALA A 25 -1.82 -18.75 12.96
N GLY A 26 -2.76 -19.40 12.28
CA GLY A 26 -2.84 -19.35 10.83
C GLY A 26 -3.68 -20.47 10.22
N LEU A 27 -3.67 -20.50 8.89
CA LEU A 27 -4.25 -21.58 8.11
C LEU A 27 -3.51 -22.88 8.40
N LEU A 28 -4.23 -23.92 8.81
CA LEU A 28 -3.69 -25.28 8.88
C LEU A 28 -3.71 -25.88 7.48
N TRP A 29 -4.88 -25.87 6.84
CA TRP A 29 -5.07 -26.42 5.50
C TRP A 29 -6.31 -25.83 4.81
N LYS A 30 -6.30 -25.90 3.48
CA LYS A 30 -7.42 -25.53 2.60
C LYS A 30 -7.49 -26.53 1.45
N ARG A 31 -8.63 -27.20 1.33
CA ARG A 31 -8.97 -28.18 0.28
C ARG A 31 -9.83 -27.57 -0.83
N SER A 32 -10.46 -26.42 -0.58
CA SER A 32 -11.24 -25.70 -1.60
C SER A 32 -10.33 -25.09 -2.67
N ASP A 33 -10.68 -25.31 -3.94
CA ASP A 33 -10.01 -24.72 -5.11
C ASP A 33 -10.33 -23.23 -5.29
N LEU A 34 -11.35 -22.72 -4.61
CA LEU A 34 -11.74 -21.32 -4.69
C LEU A 34 -10.72 -20.41 -3.98
N PRO A 35 -10.54 -19.17 -4.46
CA PRO A 35 -9.62 -18.23 -3.86
C PRO A 35 -10.19 -17.72 -2.52
N ALA A 36 -9.41 -17.91 -1.46
CA ALA A 36 -9.67 -17.40 -0.13
C ALA A 36 -9.42 -15.88 -0.10
N THR A 37 -10.49 -15.07 -0.15
CA THR A 37 -10.37 -13.61 -0.31
C THR A 37 -11.27 -12.81 0.64
N LEU A 38 -12.28 -13.44 1.26
CA LEU A 38 -13.29 -12.75 2.06
C LEU A 38 -12.94 -12.82 3.54
N PRO A 39 -13.04 -11.72 4.30
CA PRO A 39 -12.51 -11.69 5.65
C PRO A 39 -13.41 -12.40 6.66
N LEU A 40 -12.87 -13.37 7.38
CA LEU A 40 -13.41 -13.88 8.63
C LEU A 40 -12.51 -13.41 9.77
N GLN A 41 -13.05 -12.70 10.73
CA GLN A 41 -12.33 -12.25 11.92
C GLN A 41 -12.85 -12.96 13.16
N LEU A 42 -11.95 -13.45 14.00
CA LEU A 42 -12.29 -14.04 15.29
C LEU A 42 -11.82 -13.13 16.42
N LYS A 43 -12.70 -12.94 17.40
CA LYS A 43 -12.40 -12.37 18.72
C LYS A 43 -12.51 -13.52 19.72
N THR A 44 -11.39 -13.87 20.35
CA THR A 44 -11.32 -15.01 21.26
C THR A 44 -10.88 -14.55 22.64
N PRO A 45 -11.43 -15.13 23.72
CA PRO A 45 -10.90 -14.94 25.05
C PRO A 45 -9.51 -15.57 25.17
N ALA A 46 -8.75 -15.13 26.17
CA ALA A 46 -7.44 -15.69 26.49
C ALA A 46 -7.60 -16.92 27.37
N GLY A 47 -6.58 -17.79 27.40
CA GLY A 47 -6.52 -18.94 28.31
C GLY A 47 -6.67 -20.30 27.61
N GLN A 48 -7.28 -20.34 26.43
CA GLN A 48 -7.35 -21.52 25.59
C GLN A 48 -7.11 -21.15 24.12
N ASP A 49 -6.70 -22.14 23.34
CA ASP A 49 -6.53 -22.00 21.89
C ASP A 49 -7.73 -22.62 21.16
N TYR A 50 -7.87 -22.30 19.89
CA TYR A 50 -9.03 -22.68 19.09
C TYR A 50 -8.61 -23.23 17.73
N VAL A 51 -9.45 -24.09 17.17
CA VAL A 51 -9.39 -24.50 15.77
C VAL A 51 -10.74 -24.21 15.15
N VAL A 52 -10.74 -23.45 14.06
CA VAL A 52 -11.95 -23.17 13.29
C VAL A 52 -11.97 -24.08 12.10
N PHE A 53 -13.09 -24.77 11.91
CA PHE A 53 -13.37 -25.57 10.73
C PHE A 53 -14.47 -24.89 9.91
N LEU A 54 -14.29 -24.88 8.59
CA LEU A 54 -15.27 -24.41 7.65
C LEU A 54 -15.67 -25.56 6.72
N THR A 55 -16.97 -25.83 6.70
CA THR A 55 -17.56 -26.93 5.95
C THR A 55 -18.65 -26.37 5.03
N ARG A 56 -18.58 -26.64 3.73
CA ARG A 56 -19.67 -26.24 2.83
C ARG A 56 -20.94 -27.03 3.13
N PRO A 57 -22.14 -26.46 2.90
CA PRO A 57 -23.39 -27.14 3.20
C PRO A 57 -23.53 -28.53 2.56
N GLU A 58 -22.97 -28.71 1.37
CA GLU A 58 -23.12 -29.91 0.54
C GLU A 58 -22.22 -31.09 0.97
N VAL A 59 -21.21 -30.84 1.79
CA VAL A 59 -20.22 -31.85 2.22
C VAL A 59 -20.21 -31.99 3.74
N THR A 60 -19.81 -33.15 4.24
CA THR A 60 -19.73 -33.39 5.69
C THR A 60 -18.33 -33.07 6.24
N GLU A 61 -17.28 -33.32 5.46
CA GLU A 61 -15.92 -33.06 5.88
C GLU A 61 -15.56 -31.58 5.74
N PRO A 62 -14.81 -31.00 6.69
CA PRO A 62 -14.37 -29.63 6.55
C PRO A 62 -13.39 -29.49 5.38
N GLU A 63 -13.48 -28.35 4.70
CA GLU A 63 -12.63 -28.04 3.55
C GLU A 63 -11.57 -26.99 3.88
N MET A 64 -11.66 -26.39 5.06
CA MET A 64 -10.67 -25.45 5.53
C MET A 64 -10.59 -25.50 7.05
N ALA A 65 -9.38 -25.41 7.59
CA ALA A 65 -9.16 -25.27 9.02
C ALA A 65 -8.06 -24.26 9.34
N ALA A 66 -8.21 -23.59 10.48
CA ALA A 66 -7.22 -22.63 10.97
C ALA A 66 -7.00 -22.78 12.47
N TYR A 67 -5.75 -22.69 12.90
CA TYR A 67 -5.37 -22.63 14.31
C TYR A 67 -5.35 -21.19 14.78
N VAL A 68 -5.94 -20.95 15.95
CA VAL A 68 -6.13 -19.62 16.53
C VAL A 68 -5.62 -19.63 17.96
N ARG A 69 -4.64 -18.78 18.23
CA ARG A 69 -4.18 -18.55 19.60
C ARG A 69 -5.16 -17.64 20.34
N GLY A 70 -5.58 -18.05 21.53
CA GLY A 70 -6.51 -17.29 22.36
C GLY A 70 -5.99 -15.91 22.76
N GLY A 71 -6.92 -15.00 23.04
CA GLY A 71 -6.63 -13.66 23.58
C GLY A 71 -6.23 -12.62 22.54
N SER A 72 -6.32 -12.94 21.25
CA SER A 72 -5.99 -12.00 20.17
C SER A 72 -7.03 -12.03 19.05
N PHE A 73 -7.08 -10.94 18.28
CA PHE A 73 -7.86 -10.92 17.05
C PHE A 73 -7.16 -11.75 15.99
N PHE A 74 -7.86 -12.73 15.44
CA PHE A 74 -7.38 -13.54 14.33
C PHE A 74 -8.14 -13.21 13.06
N ARG A 75 -7.45 -13.26 11.92
CA ARG A 75 -8.05 -13.00 10.60
C ARG A 75 -7.72 -14.13 9.65
N LEU A 76 -8.75 -14.63 8.99
CA LEU A 76 -8.70 -15.68 8.00
C LEU A 76 -9.38 -15.17 6.72
N LEU A 77 -8.84 -15.50 5.56
CA LEU A 77 -9.53 -15.27 4.30
C LEU A 77 -10.26 -16.53 3.89
N VAL A 78 -11.53 -16.39 3.56
CA VAL A 78 -12.46 -17.49 3.27
C VAL A 78 -12.88 -17.40 1.80
N PRO A 79 -13.05 -18.54 1.09
CA PRO A 79 -13.61 -18.51 -0.25
C PRO A 79 -15.08 -18.08 -0.27
N PRO A 80 -15.59 -17.55 -1.40
CA PRO A 80 -17.01 -17.24 -1.53
C PRO A 80 -17.89 -18.48 -1.39
N GLY A 81 -19.07 -18.32 -0.81
CA GLY A 81 -20.06 -19.38 -0.59
C GLY A 81 -20.66 -19.36 0.80
N ASP A 82 -21.54 -20.32 1.05
CA ASP A 82 -22.10 -20.59 2.37
C ASP A 82 -21.20 -21.57 3.13
N TRP A 83 -21.03 -21.35 4.42
CA TRP A 83 -20.14 -22.13 5.26
C TRP A 83 -20.76 -22.41 6.63
N ARG A 84 -20.86 -23.69 7.00
CA ARG A 84 -21.03 -24.09 8.40
C ARG A 84 -19.69 -23.94 9.12
N ILE A 85 -19.75 -23.40 10.34
CA ILE A 85 -18.56 -23.13 11.15
C ILE A 85 -18.68 -23.91 12.45
N SER A 86 -17.67 -24.75 12.70
CA SER A 86 -17.46 -25.39 13.99
C SER A 86 -16.11 -24.96 14.57
N ILE A 87 -16.08 -24.84 15.90
CA ILE A 87 -14.92 -24.39 16.65
C ILE A 87 -14.61 -25.45 17.70
N ALA A 88 -13.40 -25.99 17.63
CA ALA A 88 -12.81 -26.77 18.70
C ALA A 88 -11.98 -25.85 19.59
N SER A 89 -11.96 -26.08 20.90
CA SER A 89 -11.17 -25.30 21.83
C SER A 89 -10.58 -26.13 22.97
N GLY A 90 -9.44 -25.67 23.50
CA GLY A 90 -8.78 -26.34 24.63
C GLY A 90 -7.40 -25.76 24.95
N GLN A 91 -6.80 -26.25 26.03
CA GLN A 91 -5.56 -25.68 26.60
C GLN A 91 -4.28 -26.29 26.03
N GLN A 92 -4.32 -27.57 25.65
CA GLN A 92 -3.12 -28.32 25.26
C GLN A 92 -3.28 -28.89 23.87
N TRP A 93 -2.51 -28.36 22.91
CA TRP A 93 -2.46 -28.91 21.57
C TRP A 93 -1.80 -30.28 21.52
N GLN A 94 -2.40 -31.21 20.79
CA GLN A 94 -2.03 -32.63 20.70
C GLN A 94 -1.88 -33.14 19.26
N GLY A 95 -1.88 -32.23 18.28
CA GLY A 95 -1.79 -32.50 16.84
C GLY A 95 -3.12 -32.33 16.11
N GLU A 96 -3.09 -32.26 14.78
CA GLU A 96 -4.27 -31.94 13.96
C GLU A 96 -5.39 -32.99 14.04
N GLU A 97 -5.04 -34.27 14.29
CA GLU A 97 -6.04 -35.35 14.42
C GLU A 97 -6.72 -35.37 15.79
N ARG A 98 -5.97 -35.05 16.86
CA ARG A 98 -6.45 -35.11 18.25
C ARG A 98 -6.84 -33.75 18.81
N LEU A 99 -6.49 -32.67 18.12
CA LEU A 99 -6.72 -31.27 18.50
C LEU A 99 -6.23 -30.97 19.91
N PHE A 100 -7.14 -30.81 20.87
CA PHE A 100 -6.80 -30.54 22.27
C PHE A 100 -6.91 -31.78 23.17
N GLY A 101 -7.10 -32.96 22.58
CA GLY A 101 -7.29 -34.24 23.27
C GLY A 101 -8.73 -34.47 23.72
N PRO A 102 -8.95 -35.36 24.70
CA PRO A 102 -10.29 -35.71 25.19
C PRO A 102 -11.09 -34.53 25.77
N GLU A 103 -10.38 -33.50 26.25
CA GLU A 103 -10.98 -32.28 26.81
C GLU A 103 -11.31 -31.22 25.74
N THR A 104 -11.27 -31.59 24.45
CA THR A 104 -11.64 -30.67 23.36
C THR A 104 -13.12 -30.29 23.49
N ASN A 105 -13.39 -29.00 23.70
CA ASN A 105 -14.75 -28.47 23.71
C ASN A 105 -15.14 -28.03 22.29
N TRP A 106 -16.31 -28.47 21.83
CA TRP A 106 -16.85 -28.16 20.52
C TRP A 106 -18.02 -27.19 20.60
N THR A 107 -18.02 -26.20 19.72
CA THR A 107 -19.14 -25.27 19.54
C THR A 107 -19.41 -25.08 18.05
N GLU A 108 -20.66 -25.19 17.63
CA GLU A 108 -21.08 -24.99 16.24
C GLU A 108 -22.02 -23.79 16.14
N LEU A 109 -21.89 -23.01 15.05
CA LEU A 109 -22.84 -21.94 14.76
C LEU A 109 -24.14 -22.55 14.22
N SER A 110 -25.27 -22.07 14.72
CA SER A 110 -26.60 -22.54 14.29
C SER A 110 -26.87 -22.28 12.82
N ASP A 111 -26.50 -21.09 12.32
CA ASP A 111 -26.78 -20.65 10.96
C ASP A 111 -25.48 -20.63 10.11
N PRO A 112 -25.51 -21.15 8.87
CA PRO A 112 -24.39 -20.99 7.94
C PRO A 112 -24.11 -19.51 7.66
N LEU A 113 -22.83 -19.20 7.48
CA LEU A 113 -22.41 -17.85 7.11
C LEU A 113 -22.21 -17.73 5.61
N ASN A 114 -22.83 -16.71 5.03
CA ASN A 114 -22.68 -16.38 3.62
C ASN A 114 -21.52 -15.42 3.39
N PHE A 115 -20.52 -15.83 2.62
CA PHE A 115 -19.39 -15.01 2.20
C PHE A 115 -19.55 -14.66 0.72
N MET A 116 -19.68 -13.38 0.40
CA MET A 116 -19.88 -12.92 -0.98
C MET A 116 -18.94 -11.78 -1.39
N ALA A 117 -18.46 -11.82 -2.62
CA ALA A 117 -17.78 -10.71 -3.28
C ALA A 117 -18.69 -10.10 -4.35
N GLY A 118 -19.11 -8.85 -4.17
CA GLY A 118 -19.77 -8.03 -5.20
C GLY A 118 -18.79 -7.07 -5.89
N ASN A 119 -19.27 -6.28 -6.84
CA ASN A 119 -18.40 -5.38 -7.62
C ASN A 119 -17.69 -4.34 -6.72
N ALA A 120 -18.43 -3.73 -5.78
CA ALA A 120 -17.93 -2.69 -4.89
C ALA A 120 -17.75 -3.15 -3.43
N THR A 121 -18.27 -4.32 -3.06
CA THR A 121 -18.30 -4.78 -1.67
C THR A 121 -17.82 -6.21 -1.52
N MET A 122 -17.23 -6.52 -0.38
CA MET A 122 -16.84 -7.86 0.03
C MET A 122 -17.45 -8.09 1.41
N ASN A 123 -18.34 -9.08 1.50
CA ASN A 123 -19.05 -9.45 2.70
C ASN A 123 -18.26 -10.53 3.43
N GLY A 124 -17.77 -10.16 4.61
CA GLY A 124 -17.18 -11.09 5.57
C GLY A 124 -17.90 -11.03 6.90
N HIS A 125 -17.32 -11.66 7.92
CA HIS A 125 -17.93 -11.81 9.24
C HIS A 125 -16.93 -11.61 10.37
N VAL A 126 -17.44 -11.19 11.53
CA VAL A 126 -16.74 -11.17 12.80
C VAL A 126 -17.45 -12.15 13.74
N LEU A 127 -16.70 -13.13 14.24
CA LEU A 127 -17.14 -14.04 15.30
C LEU A 127 -16.55 -13.58 16.61
N SER A 128 -17.40 -13.43 17.62
CA SER A 128 -16.98 -13.13 18.99
C SER A 128 -17.35 -14.30 19.87
N ILE A 129 -16.35 -14.97 20.42
CA ILE A 129 -16.53 -16.09 21.35
C ILE A 129 -16.55 -15.52 22.77
N ASP A 130 -17.54 -15.92 23.55
CA ASP A 130 -17.67 -15.61 24.97
C ASP A 130 -17.71 -16.94 25.75
N ASP A 131 -16.72 -17.14 26.62
CA ASP A 131 -16.53 -18.33 27.47
C ASP A 131 -16.89 -18.08 28.95
N ALA A 132 -17.52 -16.94 29.26
CA ALA A 132 -17.94 -16.65 30.63
C ALA A 132 -19.03 -17.62 31.16
N LYS A 133 -19.66 -18.37 30.25
CA LYS A 133 -20.65 -19.41 30.56
C LYS A 133 -20.05 -20.80 30.35
N PRO A 134 -20.58 -21.85 31.01
CA PRO A 134 -20.12 -23.23 30.83
C PRO A 134 -20.14 -23.69 29.36
N GLU A 135 -21.06 -23.14 28.57
CA GLU A 135 -21.13 -23.32 27.13
C GLU A 135 -20.72 -22.01 26.45
N ALA A 136 -19.70 -22.09 25.60
CA ALA A 136 -19.22 -20.94 24.86
C ALA A 136 -20.34 -20.40 23.94
N THR A 137 -20.59 -19.10 24.01
CA THR A 137 -21.56 -18.42 23.15
C THR A 137 -20.82 -17.73 22.00
N ILE A 138 -21.33 -17.84 20.77
CA ILE A 138 -20.76 -17.19 19.60
C ILE A 138 -21.71 -16.11 19.09
N THR A 139 -21.23 -14.87 19.05
CA THR A 139 -21.95 -13.75 18.42
C THR A 139 -21.37 -13.48 17.03
N VAL A 140 -22.26 -13.34 16.04
CA VAL A 140 -21.89 -13.03 14.65
C VAL A 140 -22.23 -11.58 14.33
N ALA A 141 -21.29 -10.85 13.72
CA ALA A 141 -21.50 -9.51 13.19
C ALA A 141 -20.96 -9.38 11.76
N PRO A 142 -21.58 -8.59 10.88
CA PRO A 142 -21.10 -8.40 9.51
C PRO A 142 -19.76 -7.64 9.49
N ARG A 143 -18.90 -7.99 8.53
CA ARG A 143 -17.66 -7.28 8.19
C ARG A 143 -17.66 -6.93 6.71
N VAL A 144 -18.25 -5.79 6.35
CA VAL A 144 -18.32 -5.34 4.95
C VAL A 144 -17.08 -4.53 4.61
N VAL A 145 -16.42 -4.88 3.51
CA VAL A 145 -15.27 -4.17 2.95
C VAL A 145 -15.66 -3.55 1.62
N CYS A 146 -15.51 -2.23 1.51
CA CYS A 146 -15.80 -1.43 0.34
C CYS A 146 -14.53 -1.28 -0.53
N ARG A 147 -14.66 -1.51 -1.84
CA ARG A 147 -13.63 -1.23 -2.85
C ARG A 147 -13.87 0.12 -3.47
N VAL A 148 -13.08 1.11 -3.06
CA VAL A 148 -13.19 2.51 -3.54
C VAL A 148 -12.09 2.83 -4.55
N PRO A 149 -12.39 3.51 -5.68
CA PRO A 149 -11.37 4.03 -6.57
C PRO A 149 -10.49 5.05 -5.83
N SER A 150 -9.18 4.88 -5.92
CA SER A 150 -8.21 5.84 -5.40
C SER A 150 -7.25 6.27 -6.50
N TYR A 151 -6.98 7.56 -6.57
CA TYR A 151 -5.98 8.11 -7.48
C TYR A 151 -4.62 8.14 -6.77
N GLN A 152 -3.63 7.44 -7.33
CA GLN A 152 -2.24 7.55 -6.87
C GLN A 152 -1.45 8.30 -7.94
N SER A 153 -0.92 9.48 -7.58
CA SER A 153 0.05 10.16 -8.43
C SER A 153 1.36 9.38 -8.40
N VAL A 154 1.80 8.86 -9.54
CA VAL A 154 3.16 8.30 -9.64
C VAL A 154 4.10 9.49 -9.60
N LYS A 155 4.91 9.61 -8.54
CA LYS A 155 6.02 10.57 -8.52
C LYS A 155 6.97 10.10 -9.62
N PRO A 156 7.27 10.91 -10.65
CA PRO A 156 8.23 10.49 -11.65
C PRO A 156 9.54 10.15 -10.93
N GLU A 157 10.01 8.92 -11.14
CA GLU A 157 11.38 8.51 -10.80
C GLU A 157 12.28 9.62 -11.34
N ARG A 158 13.01 10.29 -10.45
CA ARG A 158 13.98 11.29 -10.87
C ARG A 158 15.01 10.51 -11.66
N ARG A 159 14.97 10.58 -13.00
CA ARG A 159 16.08 10.07 -13.81
C ARG A 159 17.30 10.81 -13.29
N ASP A 160 18.25 10.07 -12.75
CA ASP A 160 19.55 10.61 -12.43
C ASP A 160 20.03 11.36 -13.66
N ALA A 161 20.34 12.64 -13.48
CA ALA A 161 20.90 13.43 -14.55
C ALA A 161 22.12 12.66 -15.08
N PRO A 162 22.29 12.52 -16.41
CA PRO A 162 23.52 11.94 -16.93
C PRO A 162 24.69 12.69 -16.31
N PRO A 163 25.77 11.99 -15.91
CA PRO A 163 26.93 12.64 -15.31
C PRO A 163 27.36 13.78 -16.23
N SER A 164 27.58 14.96 -15.65
CA SER A 164 28.05 16.13 -16.39
C SER A 164 29.26 15.72 -17.23
N PRO A 165 29.33 16.10 -18.52
CA PRO A 165 30.47 15.74 -19.35
C PRO A 165 31.73 16.25 -18.67
N VAL A 166 32.65 15.33 -18.39
CA VAL A 166 33.99 15.68 -17.90
C VAL A 166 34.67 16.40 -19.05
N ILE A 167 34.68 17.73 -19.02
CA ILE A 167 35.48 18.53 -19.94
C ILE A 167 36.94 18.24 -19.59
N ARG A 168 37.60 17.39 -20.37
CA ARG A 168 39.07 17.28 -20.37
C ARG A 168 39.61 18.64 -20.77
N GLN A 169 40.21 19.34 -19.83
CA GLN A 169 41.11 20.45 -20.15
C GLN A 169 42.39 19.83 -20.72
N ASP A 170 42.39 19.55 -22.03
CA ASP A 170 43.62 19.27 -22.74
C ASP A 170 44.45 20.56 -22.73
N ARG A 171 45.44 20.54 -21.83
CA ARG A 171 46.45 21.57 -21.66
C ARG A 171 47.23 21.65 -22.96
N ALA A 172 47.01 22.72 -23.74
CA ALA A 172 47.77 23.01 -24.94
C ALA A 172 49.27 23.08 -24.59
N THR A 173 50.02 22.08 -25.03
CA THR A 173 51.49 22.13 -25.08
C THR A 173 51.91 23.22 -26.07
N PRO A 174 52.85 24.11 -25.71
CA PRO A 174 53.31 25.16 -26.61
C PRO A 174 54.05 24.54 -27.79
N TYR A 175 53.59 24.89 -28.99
CA TYR A 175 54.18 24.50 -30.26
C TYR A 175 55.64 24.97 -30.31
N ARG A 176 56.57 24.01 -30.37
CA ARG A 176 57.98 24.30 -30.66
C ARG A 176 58.07 24.40 -32.18
N LEU A 177 58.18 25.62 -32.70
CA LEU A 177 58.38 25.87 -34.12
C LEU A 177 59.71 25.23 -34.55
N ASP A 178 59.64 24.29 -35.49
CA ASP A 178 60.80 23.69 -36.14
C ASP A 178 61.30 24.68 -37.22
N PRO A 179 62.56 25.18 -37.15
CA PRO A 179 63.07 26.19 -38.08
C PRO A 179 63.25 25.71 -39.54
N ARG A 180 62.85 24.48 -39.87
CA ARG A 180 63.02 23.88 -41.21
C ARG A 180 61.71 23.58 -41.93
N ASP A 181 60.59 24.17 -41.49
CA ASP A 181 59.32 24.08 -42.21
C ASP A 181 59.32 25.00 -43.47
N PRO A 182 59.32 24.45 -44.70
CA PRO A 182 59.41 25.22 -45.94
C PRO A 182 58.08 25.90 -46.35
N LEU A 183 56.99 25.75 -45.57
CA LEU A 183 55.66 26.22 -45.94
C LEU A 183 55.25 27.56 -45.31
N ALA A 184 56.16 28.24 -44.61
CA ALA A 184 55.90 29.51 -43.94
C ALA A 184 56.22 30.76 -44.80
N HIS A 185 55.85 30.76 -46.09
CA HIS A 185 55.84 31.99 -46.89
C HIS A 185 54.73 31.94 -47.93
N ASP A 186 53.47 32.14 -47.53
CA ASP A 186 52.54 32.94 -48.32
C ASP A 186 51.25 33.25 -47.57
N ARG A 187 50.76 34.48 -47.75
CA ARG A 187 49.49 35.08 -47.26
C ARG A 187 49.51 35.71 -45.85
N LEU A 188 50.28 36.79 -45.76
CA LEU A 188 49.81 38.02 -45.12
C LEU A 188 48.83 38.75 -46.05
N SER A 189 47.88 39.50 -45.45
CA SER A 189 46.77 40.29 -46.04
C SER A 189 45.50 39.45 -46.31
N ASP A 190 44.29 39.77 -45.86
CA ASP A 190 43.69 41.07 -45.51
C ASP A 190 42.35 40.83 -44.78
N GLY A 191 41.83 41.81 -44.03
CA GLY A 191 40.41 41.79 -43.61
C GLY A 191 40.07 42.28 -42.19
N ARG A 192 40.53 43.48 -41.83
CA ARG A 192 40.07 44.27 -40.67
C ARG A 192 38.77 45.01 -41.04
N LEU A 193 37.70 44.89 -40.25
CA LEU A 193 36.52 45.78 -40.32
C LEU A 193 36.59 46.87 -39.24
N ASP A 194 36.23 48.09 -39.65
CA ASP A 194 36.57 49.41 -39.09
C ASP A 194 35.54 49.94 -38.05
N PRO A 195 35.94 50.62 -36.96
CA PRO A 195 35.07 51.10 -35.86
C PRO A 195 34.13 52.29 -36.15
N ARG A 196 33.58 52.43 -37.36
CA ARG A 196 32.73 53.59 -37.75
C ARG A 196 31.27 53.23 -38.03
N ASP A 197 30.68 52.39 -37.19
CA ASP A 197 29.24 52.11 -37.22
C ASP A 197 28.44 53.20 -36.45
N PRO A 198 27.60 54.04 -37.12
CA PRO A 198 26.99 55.23 -36.52
C PRO A 198 25.68 55.01 -35.75
N LEU A 199 25.21 53.78 -35.53
CA LEU A 199 23.88 53.53 -34.93
C LEU A 199 23.87 53.34 -33.41
N ALA A 200 24.81 53.95 -32.70
CA ALA A 200 24.98 53.79 -31.26
C ALA A 200 24.71 55.06 -30.44
N HIS A 201 23.64 55.82 -30.71
CA HIS A 201 23.16 56.86 -29.78
C HIS A 201 21.64 57.09 -29.90
N ASP A 202 20.85 56.53 -28.97
CA ASP A 202 19.84 57.34 -28.28
C ASP A 202 19.32 56.64 -27.01
N ARG A 203 19.91 57.03 -25.87
CA ARG A 203 19.34 56.83 -24.54
C ARG A 203 19.08 58.22 -23.97
N LEU A 204 17.90 58.37 -23.38
CA LEU A 204 17.41 59.43 -22.47
C LEU A 204 16.68 60.63 -23.09
N SER A 205 15.37 60.67 -22.80
CA SER A 205 14.60 61.82 -22.25
C SER A 205 13.31 62.13 -23.02
N GLY A 206 12.16 61.86 -22.38
CA GLY A 206 10.85 62.32 -22.83
C GLY A 206 10.00 62.75 -21.63
N ARG A 207 10.16 64.02 -21.24
CA ARG A 207 9.37 64.75 -20.24
C ARG A 207 7.93 64.91 -20.77
N LEU A 208 6.92 64.62 -19.95
CA LEU A 208 5.51 64.94 -20.25
C LEU A 208 5.29 66.46 -20.19
N ASP A 209 4.69 67.04 -21.24
CA ASP A 209 4.31 68.44 -21.33
C ASP A 209 2.92 68.66 -20.66
N PRO A 210 2.77 69.53 -19.65
CA PRO A 210 1.51 69.71 -18.91
C PRO A 210 0.42 70.54 -19.62
N ARG A 211 0.52 70.80 -20.93
CA ARG A 211 -0.41 71.68 -21.66
C ARG A 211 -1.19 71.03 -22.80
N ASP A 212 -1.48 69.73 -22.70
CA ASP A 212 -2.43 69.06 -23.59
C ASP A 212 -3.89 69.33 -23.14
N PRO A 213 -4.72 70.05 -23.93
CA PRO A 213 -6.06 70.49 -23.52
C PRO A 213 -7.16 69.43 -23.66
N LEU A 214 -6.86 68.18 -24.01
CA LEU A 214 -7.88 67.13 -24.26
C LEU A 214 -8.32 66.36 -23.00
N ALA A 215 -8.04 66.89 -21.81
CA ALA A 215 -8.24 66.20 -20.53
C ALA A 215 -9.52 66.57 -19.76
N HIS A 216 -10.60 67.04 -20.39
CA HIS A 216 -11.84 67.38 -19.67
C HIS A 216 -13.12 67.18 -20.47
N ASP A 217 -13.41 65.97 -20.98
CA ASP A 217 -14.82 65.62 -21.24
C ASP A 217 -15.08 64.12 -21.46
N ARG A 218 -15.05 63.30 -20.40
CA ARG A 218 -15.76 61.99 -20.38
C ARG A 218 -15.86 61.29 -19.02
N LEU A 219 -15.80 62.05 -17.91
CA LEU A 219 -16.28 61.56 -16.61
C LEU A 219 -17.80 61.72 -16.52
N ALA A 220 -18.54 60.97 -17.34
CA ALA A 220 -20.00 60.87 -17.24
C ALA A 220 -20.54 59.61 -17.92
N ARG A 221 -20.13 58.43 -17.44
CA ARG A 221 -20.96 57.21 -17.56
C ARG A 221 -20.53 56.13 -16.57
N THR A 222 -20.86 56.37 -15.30
CA THR A 222 -20.98 55.34 -14.27
C THR A 222 -22.21 54.48 -14.60
N GLN A 223 -22.01 53.43 -15.40
CA GLN A 223 -23.00 52.36 -15.52
C GLN A 223 -22.28 51.01 -15.51
N ARG A 224 -22.64 50.21 -14.51
CA ARG A 224 -22.10 48.89 -14.15
C ARG A 224 -21.83 48.01 -15.37
N GLN A 225 -20.59 47.58 -15.56
CA GLN A 225 -20.25 46.42 -16.40
C GLN A 225 -20.11 45.15 -15.53
N PRO A 226 -20.58 43.98 -16.00
CA PRO A 226 -20.43 42.70 -15.31
C PRO A 226 -18.95 42.33 -15.20
N ARG A 227 -18.55 41.62 -14.14
CA ARG A 227 -17.22 41.03 -14.03
C ARG A 227 -17.00 40.09 -15.22
N ASP A 228 -16.05 40.46 -16.07
CA ASP A 228 -15.54 39.59 -17.12
C ASP A 228 -15.01 38.30 -16.49
N ILE A 229 -15.57 37.20 -16.97
CA ILE A 229 -15.09 35.85 -16.76
C ILE A 229 -13.71 35.79 -17.40
N VAL A 230 -12.68 35.60 -16.57
CA VAL A 230 -11.34 35.27 -17.05
C VAL A 230 -11.46 33.95 -17.84
N PRO A 231 -11.06 33.90 -19.14
CA PRO A 231 -11.04 32.65 -19.87
C PRO A 231 -10.08 31.69 -19.15
N PRO A 232 -10.41 30.40 -19.01
CA PRO A 232 -9.45 29.44 -18.46
C PRO A 232 -8.21 29.47 -19.35
N GLN A 233 -7.10 29.95 -18.81
CA GLN A 233 -5.81 29.85 -19.48
C GLN A 233 -5.55 28.38 -19.77
N ASP A 234 -5.15 28.14 -21.02
CA ASP A 234 -4.83 26.85 -21.59
C ASP A 234 -4.19 25.91 -20.57
N LEU A 235 -4.93 24.85 -20.22
CA LEU A 235 -4.36 23.67 -19.60
C LEU A 235 -3.35 23.10 -20.61
N SER A 236 -2.09 23.47 -20.45
CA SER A 236 -0.98 22.84 -21.15
C SER A 236 -1.13 21.32 -21.01
N PRO A 237 -1.24 20.55 -22.12
CA PRO A 237 -1.44 19.09 -22.08
C PRO A 237 -0.30 18.34 -21.38
N SER A 238 0.82 19.03 -21.11
CA SER A 238 2.05 18.46 -20.58
C SER A 238 2.09 18.32 -19.05
N ALA A 239 1.05 18.77 -18.33
CA ALA A 239 0.95 18.63 -16.87
C ALA A 239 -0.01 17.52 -16.41
N LEU A 240 -0.47 16.64 -17.30
CA LEU A 240 -1.15 15.41 -16.92
C LEU A 240 -0.16 14.52 -16.15
N ARG A 241 -0.15 14.65 -14.82
CA ARG A 241 0.52 13.69 -13.94
C ARG A 241 0.00 12.31 -14.34
N ARG A 242 0.90 11.42 -14.77
CA ARG A 242 0.59 10.00 -14.95
C ARG A 242 0.17 9.46 -13.59
N GLY A 243 -1.13 9.45 -13.33
CA GLY A 243 -1.73 8.80 -12.18
C GLY A 243 -2.36 7.49 -12.62
N GLN A 244 -2.30 6.50 -11.74
CA GLN A 244 -3.03 5.25 -11.92
C GLN A 244 -4.23 5.26 -10.98
N ILE A 245 -5.41 4.93 -11.50
CA ILE A 245 -6.57 4.59 -10.67
C ILE A 245 -6.33 3.18 -10.12
N ARG A 246 -6.32 3.04 -8.81
CA ARG A 246 -6.27 1.74 -8.12
C ARG A 246 -7.43 1.62 -7.16
N LEU A 247 -8.05 0.45 -7.09
CA LEU A 247 -9.03 0.15 -6.06
C LEU A 247 -8.33 -0.04 -4.72
N ARG A 248 -8.83 0.62 -3.68
CA ARG A 248 -8.42 0.40 -2.29
C ARG A 248 -9.59 -0.22 -1.53
N SER A 249 -9.27 -1.15 -0.63
CA SER A 249 -10.23 -1.77 0.27
C SER A 249 -10.30 -0.98 1.59
N VAL A 250 -11.49 -0.57 1.99
CA VAL A 250 -11.79 0.12 3.26
C VAL A 250 -12.94 -0.59 3.98
N THR A 251 -13.06 -0.49 5.29
CA THR A 251 -14.26 -1.02 5.98
C THR A 251 -15.42 -0.07 5.67
N CYS A 252 -16.60 -0.60 5.34
CA CYS A 252 -17.78 0.24 5.18
C CYS A 252 -18.33 0.60 6.57
N ASP A 253 -18.69 1.86 6.77
CA ASP A 253 -19.39 2.37 7.97
C ASP A 253 -20.93 2.29 7.79
#